data_AF-A0A0K9PQX0-F1
#
_entry.id   AF-A0A0K9PQX0-F1
#
_cell.length_a   1.000
_cell.length_b   1.000
_cell.length_c   1.000
_cell.angle_alpha   90.00
_cell.angle_beta   90.00
_cell.angle_gamma   90.00
#
_symmetry.space_group_name_H-M   'P 1'
#
loop_
_entity.id
_entity.type
_entity.pdbx_description
1 polymer ?
#
loop_
_entity_poly.entity_id
_entity_poly.type
_entity_poly.pdbx_seq_one_letter_code
_entity_poly.pdbx_strand_id
1 'polypeptide(L)'
;MAWATDLWVLHIQLMFIVLSILYCAGFASPGITSSFVRSQWPSVDIPLDNEVFAIPKGYNAPQQVSKPSISVFFIIIHLCID
;
A
#
# COMPACT_ATOMS: atom_id res chain seq x y z
N MET A 1 10.97 -12.62 -46.27
CA MET A 1 12.07 -12.78 -45.29
C MET A 1 11.82 -12.05 -43.95
N ALA A 2 10.68 -11.39 -43.73
CA ALA A 2 10.35 -10.71 -42.47
C ALA A 2 10.02 -11.65 -41.29
N TRP A 3 9.45 -12.83 -41.56
CA TRP A 3 9.08 -13.79 -40.51
C TRP A 3 10.29 -14.39 -39.76
N ALA A 4 11.46 -14.45 -40.39
CA ALA A 4 12.70 -14.94 -39.77
C ALA A 4 13.33 -13.87 -38.86
N THR A 5 13.17 -12.58 -39.20
CA THR A 5 13.61 -11.47 -38.36
C THR A 5 12.72 -11.30 -37.13
N ASP A 6 11.42 -11.58 -37.24
CA ASP A 6 10.47 -11.48 -36.13
C ASP A 6 10.77 -12.47 -34.99
N LEU A 7 11.13 -13.73 -35.33
CA LEU A 7 11.51 -14.75 -34.35
C LEU A 7 12.82 -14.40 -33.63
N TRP A 8 13.78 -13.82 -34.34
CA TRP A 8 15.06 -13.41 -33.76
C TRP A 8 14.90 -12.19 -32.84
N VAL A 9 14.06 -11.22 -33.23
CA VAL A 9 13.70 -10.08 -32.38
C VAL A 9 12.99 -10.54 -31.11
N LEU A 10 12.03 -11.46 -31.22
CA LEU A 10 11.33 -12.03 -30.06
C LEU A 10 12.30 -12.76 -29.13
N HIS A 11 13.25 -13.52 -29.67
CA HIS A 11 14.26 -14.22 -28.87
C HIS A 11 15.16 -13.25 -28.10
N ILE A 12 15.59 -12.15 -28.74
CA ILE A 12 16.39 -11.11 -28.09
C ILE A 12 15.58 -10.40 -26.99
N GLN A 13 14.32 -10.07 -27.26
CA GLN A 13 13.44 -9.45 -26.27
C GLN A 13 13.23 -10.37 -25.06
N LEU A 14 13.01 -11.67 -25.29
CA LEU A 14 12.89 -12.65 -24.22
C LEU A 14 14.18 -12.75 -23.38
N MET A 15 15.35 -12.81 -24.03
CA MET A 15 16.64 -12.83 -23.34
C MET A 15 16.82 -11.56 -22.48
N PHE A 16 16.47 -10.39 -23.00
CA PHE A 16 16.57 -9.14 -22.27
C PHE A 16 15.67 -9.14 -21.03
N ILE A 17 14.40 -9.54 -21.17
CA ILE A 17 13.44 -9.63 -20.05
C ILE A 17 13.95 -10.58 -18.96
N VAL A 18 14.44 -11.77 -19.35
CA VAL A 18 14.95 -12.77 -18.40
C VAL A 18 16.16 -12.21 -17.64
N LEU A 19 17.10 -11.56 -18.33
CA LEU A 19 18.27 -10.94 -17.70
C LEU A 19 17.88 -9.81 -16.75
N SER A 20 16.90 -8.98 -17.11
CA SER A 20 16.38 -7.92 -16.23
C SER A 20 15.74 -8.49 -14.96
N ILE A 21 14.94 -9.56 -15.07
CA ILE A 21 14.33 -10.22 -13.91
C ILE A 21 15.40 -10.79 -12.97
N LEU A 22 16.40 -11.48 -13.52
CA LEU A 22 17.50 -12.05 -12.74
C LEU A 22 18.35 -10.97 -12.05
N TYR A 23 18.60 -9.86 -12.74
CA TYR A 23 19.28 -8.70 -12.17
C TYR A 23 18.49 -8.16 -10.97
N CYS A 24 17.20 -7.86 -11.15
CA CYS A 24 16.33 -7.33 -10.09
C CYS A 24 16.21 -8.26 -8.88
N ALA A 25 16.15 -9.58 -9.12
CA ALA A 25 16.09 -10.58 -8.05
C ALA A 25 17.31 -10.56 -7.11
N GLY A 26 18.48 -10.12 -7.59
CA GLY A 26 19.70 -9.97 -6.79
C GLY A 26 19.74 -8.72 -5.90
N PHE A 27 18.92 -7.70 -6.20
CA PHE A 27 18.84 -6.46 -5.40
C PHE A 27 17.68 -6.47 -4.42
N ALA A 28 16.73 -7.38 -4.58
CA ALA A 28 15.69 -7.57 -3.59
C ALA A 28 16.32 -8.12 -2.31
N SER A 29 16.14 -7.42 -1.19
CA SER A 29 16.38 -7.95 0.15
C SER A 29 15.04 -8.39 0.76
N PRO A 30 14.43 -9.50 0.30
CA PRO A 30 13.15 -9.95 0.84
C PRO A 30 13.33 -10.31 2.31
N GLY A 31 12.36 -9.91 3.14
CA GLY A 31 12.34 -10.27 4.57
C GLY A 31 13.17 -9.39 5.50
N ILE A 32 13.83 -8.33 5.00
CA ILE A 32 14.38 -7.29 5.88
C ILE A 32 13.26 -6.31 6.23
N THR A 33 12.52 -6.60 7.29
CA THR A 33 11.67 -5.62 7.94
C THR A 33 12.49 -4.79 8.92
N SER A 34 12.13 -3.53 9.13
CA SER A 34 12.78 -2.68 10.14
C SER A 34 12.80 -3.38 11.51
N SER A 35 13.92 -3.30 12.23
CA SER A 35 14.05 -3.75 13.62
C SER A 35 13.29 -2.85 14.61
N PHE A 36 12.61 -1.82 14.10
CA PHE A 36 11.84 -0.88 14.88
C PHE A 36 10.69 -1.59 15.62
N VAL A 37 10.88 -1.78 16.92
CA VAL A 37 9.80 -2.11 17.85
C VAL A 37 9.23 -0.80 18.38
N ARG A 38 7.95 -0.52 18.08
CA ARG A 38 7.26 0.63 18.67
C ARG A 38 7.23 0.45 20.18
N SER A 39 7.64 1.47 20.94
CA SER A 39 7.43 1.46 22.38
C SER A 39 5.95 1.22 22.67
N GLN A 40 5.66 0.34 23.63
CA GLN A 40 4.29 0.14 24.06
C GLN A 40 3.81 1.43 24.72
N TRP A 41 3.06 2.22 23.96
CA TRP A 41 2.28 3.30 24.54
C TRP A 41 1.27 2.66 25.50
N PRO A 42 0.95 3.31 26.64
CA PRO A 42 -0.14 2.87 27.50
C PRO A 42 -1.39 2.72 26.64
N SER A 43 -1.77 1.47 26.39
CA SER A 43 -3.01 1.10 25.69
C SER A 43 -4.16 1.14 26.70
N VAL A 44 -4.21 2.22 27.48
CA VAL A 44 -5.29 2.49 28.42
C VAL A 44 -6.42 3.08 27.60
N ASP A 45 -7.59 2.48 27.70
CA ASP A 45 -8.78 3.01 27.06
C ASP A 45 -9.06 4.43 27.55
N ILE A 46 -9.51 5.29 26.64
CA ILE A 46 -9.95 6.64 27.00
C ILE A 46 -11.18 6.48 27.91
N PRO A 47 -11.21 7.14 29.09
CA PRO A 47 -12.35 7.02 29.99
C PRO A 47 -13.58 7.72 29.39
N LEU A 48 -14.80 7.26 29.71
CA LEU A 48 -16.04 7.72 29.05
C LEU A 48 -16.39 9.19 29.35
N ASP A 49 -15.83 9.77 30.41
CA ASP A 49 -15.98 11.17 30.80
C ASP A 49 -15.02 12.10 30.04
N ASN A 50 -14.14 11.56 29.20
CA ASN A 50 -13.24 12.34 28.37
C ASN A 50 -14.02 13.20 27.35
N GLU A 51 -13.52 14.41 27.10
CA GLU A 51 -14.10 15.37 26.16
C GLU A 51 -14.33 14.81 24.74
N VAL A 52 -13.54 13.82 24.31
CA VAL A 52 -13.68 13.14 23.00
C VAL A 52 -15.01 12.39 22.89
N PHE A 53 -15.60 11.98 24.02
CA PHE A 53 -16.92 11.34 24.09
C PHE A 53 -18.05 12.29 24.47
N ALA A 54 -17.80 13.61 24.49
CA ALA A 54 -18.82 14.59 24.85
C ALA A 54 -20.05 14.50 23.93
N ILE A 55 -21.23 14.40 24.54
CA ILE A 55 -22.52 14.31 23.84
C ILE A 55 -22.83 15.68 23.20
N PRO A 56 -23.22 15.73 21.91
CA PRO A 56 -23.58 16.99 21.26
C PRO A 56 -24.82 17.61 21.90
N LYS A 57 -24.81 18.94 22.06
CA LYS A 57 -25.91 19.69 22.67
C LYS A 57 -27.11 19.77 21.71
N GLY A 58 -28.31 19.53 22.23
CA GLY A 58 -29.57 19.66 21.50
C GLY A 58 -30.40 18.38 21.52
N TYR A 59 -31.73 18.53 21.47
CA TYR A 59 -32.62 17.38 21.37
C TYR A 59 -32.40 16.67 20.02
N ASN A 60 -32.10 15.37 20.07
CA ASN A 60 -31.82 14.55 18.89
C ASN A 60 -30.66 15.11 18.02
N ALA A 61 -29.66 15.73 18.65
CA ALA A 61 -28.46 16.17 17.94
C ALA A 61 -27.71 14.95 17.36
N PRO A 62 -27.28 15.00 16.09
CA PRO A 62 -26.65 13.86 15.43
C PRO A 62 -25.31 13.50 16.09
N GLN A 63 -25.08 12.21 16.31
CA GLN A 63 -23.84 11.64 16.85
C GLN A 63 -23.16 10.74 15.81
N GLN A 64 -21.83 10.63 15.84
CA GLN A 64 -21.04 9.70 14.99
C GLN A 64 -21.17 9.93 13.47
N VAL A 65 -21.21 11.20 13.05
CA VAL A 65 -21.25 11.56 11.63
C VAL A 65 -19.94 11.15 10.95
N SER A 66 -20.01 10.24 9.98
CA SER A 66 -18.91 9.91 9.07
C SER A 66 -19.25 10.38 7.65
N LYS A 67 -18.27 10.95 6.95
CA LYS A 67 -18.40 11.24 5.51
C LYS A 67 -17.90 10.03 4.73
N PRO A 68 -18.64 9.53 3.72
CA PRO A 68 -18.11 8.50 2.85
C PRO A 68 -16.92 9.08 2.06
N SER A 69 -15.74 8.48 2.22
CA SER A 69 -14.60 8.78 1.37
C SER A 69 -14.67 7.91 0.12
N ILE A 70 -15.02 8.50 -1.02
CA ILE A 70 -14.82 7.89 -2.34
C ILE A 70 -13.32 8.04 -2.67
N SER A 71 -12.49 7.09 -2.22
CA SER A 71 -11.19 6.80 -2.84
C SER A 71 -10.54 5.57 -2.18
N VAL A 72 -11.11 4.39 -2.40
CA VAL A 72 -10.41 3.13 -2.12
C VAL A 72 -9.81 2.53 -3.40
N PHE A 73 -10.18 3.07 -4.58
CA PHE A 73 -9.77 2.51 -5.88
C PHE A 73 -8.47 3.10 -6.44
N PHE A 74 -8.02 4.27 -5.97
CA PHE A 74 -6.88 4.98 -6.57
C PHE A 74 -5.52 4.64 -5.94
N ILE A 75 -5.50 4.02 -4.76
CA ILE A 75 -4.26 3.78 -3.99
C ILE A 75 -3.53 2.51 -4.43
N ILE A 76 -4.23 1.53 -5.03
CA ILE A 76 -3.61 0.25 -5.44
C ILE A 76 -2.67 0.42 -6.65
N ILE A 77 -2.88 1.42 -7.52
CA ILE A 77 -2.06 1.60 -8.74
C ILE A 77 -0.76 2.38 -8.45
N HIS A 78 -0.72 3.23 -7.43
CA HIS A 78 0.47 4.06 -7.13
C HIS A 78 1.52 3.33 -6.28
N LEU A 79 1.12 2.34 -5.47
CA LEU A 79 2.05 1.63 -4.57
C LEU A 79 2.94 0.57 -5.25
N CYS A 80 2.79 0.35 -6.56
CA CYS A 80 3.60 -0.62 -7.30
C CYS A 80 4.74 0.04 -8.12
N ILE A 81 4.93 1.36 -8.03
CA ILE A 81 5.93 2.11 -8.81
C ILE A 81 7.04 2.73 -7.94
N ASP A 82 6.92 2.68 -6.60
CA ASP A 82 8.00 3.11 -5.69
C ASP A 82 8.78 1.91 -5.11
#